data_AF-A0A930IX13-F1
#
_entry.id   AF-A0A930IX13-F1
#
_cell.length_a   1.000
_cell.length_b   1.000
_cell.length_c   1.000
_cell.angle_alpha   90.00
_cell.angle_beta   90.00
_cell.angle_gamma   90.00
#
_symmetry.space_group_name_H-M   'P 1'
#
loop_
_entity.id
_entity.type
_entity.pdbx_description
1 polymer ?
#
loop_
_entity_poly.entity_id
_entity_poly.type
_entity_poly.pdbx_seq_one_letter_code
_entity_poly.pdbx_strand_id
1 'polypeptide(L)'
;MGSLFNGVTGSGGFAANHKKSLTTRSGSTVTFDDTAHTILLQTTRANKIFIDELNGTITISSAEEVNVNTKNVNINASENMNVNVGKNFTMQVGEQSSVNIGQDSSLSINGSSVLSIMEDAKSSISGDQTTNIYGNMNLSVMKSIKTKISEDSTYESYGVTTITSQDNLYLKSSTNVDIAKE
;
A
#
# COMPACT_ATOMS: atom_id res chain seq x y z
N MET A 1 16.23 -38.46 21.89
CA MET A 1 16.74 -39.44 20.91
C MET A 1 16.14 -39.10 19.55
N GLY A 2 16.84 -38.32 18.73
CA GLY A 2 16.49 -38.13 17.32
C GLY A 2 17.32 -39.10 16.48
N SER A 3 16.68 -39.97 15.72
CA SER A 3 17.36 -40.93 14.85
C SER A 3 17.64 -40.29 13.49
N LEU A 4 18.92 -40.10 13.15
CA LEU A 4 19.34 -39.86 11.78
C LEU A 4 19.26 -41.19 11.02
N PHE A 5 18.21 -41.36 10.22
CA PHE A 5 18.09 -42.51 9.33
C PHE A 5 18.88 -42.22 8.05
N ASN A 6 20.11 -42.73 7.98
CA ASN A 6 20.79 -42.91 6.70
C ASN A 6 20.32 -44.25 6.10
N GLY A 7 20.32 -44.37 4.77
CA GLY A 7 19.68 -45.43 3.97
C GLY A 7 20.12 -46.90 4.20
N VAL A 8 20.73 -47.20 5.35
CA VAL A 8 21.08 -48.55 5.81
C VAL A 8 20.33 -48.95 7.11
N THR A 9 19.70 -48.01 7.84
CA THR A 9 19.10 -48.31 9.17
C THR A 9 17.70 -47.74 9.46
N GLY A 10 16.91 -47.40 8.45
CA GLY A 10 15.47 -47.14 8.65
C GLY A 10 14.79 -46.46 7.45
N SER A 11 13.46 -46.54 7.42
CA SER A 11 12.55 -46.13 6.32
C SER A 11 12.59 -44.64 5.91
N GLY A 12 13.61 -43.88 6.31
CA GLY A 12 13.78 -42.45 5.99
C GLY A 12 14.37 -42.16 4.61
N GLY A 13 14.89 -43.18 3.91
CA GLY A 13 15.22 -43.12 2.49
C GLY A 13 14.23 -43.96 1.69
N PHE A 14 13.44 -43.33 0.82
CA PHE A 14 12.62 -44.08 -0.14
C PHE A 14 13.51 -44.82 -1.16
N ALA A 15 12.93 -45.75 -1.93
CA ALA A 15 13.65 -46.46 -2.99
C ALA A 15 14.44 -45.47 -3.87
N ALA A 16 15.73 -45.73 -4.10
CA ALA A 16 16.68 -44.84 -4.80
C ALA A 16 17.14 -43.56 -4.07
N ASN A 17 16.79 -43.33 -2.78
CA ASN A 17 17.31 -42.22 -1.97
C ASN A 17 17.02 -40.79 -2.52
N HIS A 18 16.03 -40.67 -3.40
CA HIS A 18 15.59 -39.41 -4.02
C HIS A 18 14.76 -38.51 -3.09
N LYS A 19 14.38 -39.04 -1.92
CA LYS A 19 13.62 -38.34 -0.88
C LYS A 19 14.27 -38.55 0.47
N LYS A 20 14.55 -37.47 1.18
CA LYS A 20 15.17 -37.47 2.52
C LYS A 20 14.35 -36.58 3.44
N SER A 21 14.13 -37.01 4.68
CA SER A 21 13.38 -36.20 5.65
C SER A 21 13.87 -36.35 7.09
N LEU A 22 13.66 -35.30 7.88
CA LEU A 22 13.73 -35.32 9.34
C LEU A 22 12.30 -35.20 9.87
N THR A 23 11.84 -36.18 10.63
CA THR A 23 10.47 -36.22 11.18
C THR A 23 10.50 -36.30 12.70
N THR A 24 9.79 -35.39 13.38
CA THR A 24 9.61 -35.47 14.84
C THR A 24 8.55 -36.51 15.21
N ARG A 25 8.56 -37.02 16.45
CA ARG A 25 7.50 -37.93 16.95
C ARG A 25 6.10 -37.31 16.86
N SER A 26 6.01 -35.98 16.92
CA SER A 26 4.77 -35.22 16.78
C SER A 26 4.34 -35.00 15.33
N GLY A 27 5.14 -35.42 14.33
CA GLY A 27 4.79 -35.38 12.92
C GLY A 27 5.21 -34.13 12.15
N SER A 28 6.01 -33.23 12.73
CA SER A 28 6.60 -32.13 11.97
C SER A 28 7.78 -32.63 11.14
N THR A 29 7.91 -32.14 9.91
CA THR A 29 8.87 -32.64 8.92
C THR A 29 9.69 -31.53 8.27
N VAL A 30 10.96 -31.81 7.99
CA VAL A 30 11.73 -31.15 6.93
C VAL A 30 11.99 -32.20 5.86
N THR A 31 11.61 -31.94 4.61
CA THR A 31 11.71 -32.89 3.48
C THR A 31 12.45 -32.27 2.31
N PHE A 32 13.34 -33.04 1.71
CA PHE A 32 14.01 -32.77 0.44
C PHE A 32 13.56 -33.84 -0.58
N ASP A 33 13.09 -33.42 -1.75
CA ASP A 33 12.64 -34.31 -2.82
C ASP A 33 13.34 -33.94 -4.13
N ASP A 34 14.34 -34.73 -4.51
CA ASP A 34 15.14 -34.54 -5.72
C ASP A 34 14.33 -34.83 -7.00
N THR A 35 13.28 -35.66 -6.90
CA THR A 35 12.42 -35.97 -8.05
C THR A 35 11.46 -34.82 -8.34
N ALA A 36 10.90 -34.21 -7.29
CA ALA A 36 10.01 -33.07 -7.44
C ALA A 36 10.74 -31.72 -7.49
N HIS A 37 12.04 -31.67 -7.17
CA HIS A 37 12.82 -30.43 -6.99
C HIS A 37 12.21 -29.51 -5.91
N THR A 38 11.96 -30.06 -4.72
CA THR A 38 11.31 -29.30 -3.64
C THR A 38 11.99 -29.42 -2.27
N ILE A 39 11.80 -28.38 -1.45
CA ILE A 39 12.14 -28.37 -0.03
C ILE A 39 10.90 -27.97 0.76
N LEU A 40 10.51 -28.77 1.74
CA LEU A 40 9.32 -28.53 2.57
C LEU A 40 9.66 -28.58 4.06
N LEU A 41 9.45 -27.47 4.76
CA LEU A 41 9.29 -27.44 6.21
C LEU A 41 7.79 -27.41 6.52
N GLN A 42 7.29 -28.40 7.24
CA GLN A 42 5.88 -28.49 7.60
C GLN A 42 5.68 -28.93 9.05
N THR A 43 4.72 -28.28 9.71
CA THR A 43 4.20 -28.73 11.00
C THR A 43 2.82 -29.38 10.85
N THR A 44 2.37 -30.11 11.87
CA THR A 44 1.04 -30.75 11.86
C THR A 44 -0.13 -29.77 11.91
N ARG A 45 0.12 -28.51 12.27
CA ARG A 45 -0.89 -27.43 12.35
C ARG A 45 -0.85 -26.49 11.14
N ALA A 46 -0.63 -27.04 9.94
CA ALA A 46 -0.69 -26.33 8.66
C ALA A 46 0.30 -25.16 8.43
N ASN A 47 1.27 -24.91 9.33
CA ASN A 47 2.35 -23.97 9.04
C ASN A 47 3.36 -24.60 8.09
N LYS A 48 3.71 -23.91 7.00
CA LYS A 48 4.61 -24.42 5.96
C LYS A 48 5.54 -23.34 5.41
N ILE A 49 6.77 -23.76 5.10
CA ILE A 49 7.64 -23.09 4.14
C ILE A 49 7.91 -24.10 3.03
N PHE A 50 7.56 -23.76 1.80
CA PHE A 50 7.66 -24.64 0.65
C PHE A 50 8.43 -23.95 -0.46
N ILE A 51 9.52 -24.56 -0.91
CA ILE A 51 10.33 -24.12 -2.04
C ILE A 51 10.08 -25.12 -3.16
N ASP A 52 9.59 -24.61 -4.29
CA ASP A 52 9.37 -25.35 -5.53
C ASP A 52 10.32 -24.77 -6.58
N GLU A 53 11.48 -25.40 -6.73
CA GLU A 53 12.53 -24.92 -7.63
C GLU A 53 12.10 -25.04 -9.09
N LEU A 54 11.36 -26.09 -9.46
CA LEU A 54 10.90 -26.32 -10.82
C LEU A 54 10.00 -25.18 -11.31
N ASN A 55 9.10 -24.70 -10.44
CA ASN A 55 8.23 -23.56 -10.73
C ASN A 55 8.83 -22.21 -10.29
N GLY A 56 9.99 -22.20 -9.64
CA GLY A 56 10.67 -21.00 -9.16
C GLY A 56 9.93 -20.26 -8.03
N THR A 57 9.16 -20.95 -7.19
CA THR A 57 8.32 -20.33 -6.15
C THR A 57 8.76 -20.65 -4.73
N ILE A 58 8.49 -19.72 -3.81
CA ILE A 58 8.57 -19.94 -2.37
C ILE A 58 7.24 -19.53 -1.77
N THR A 59 6.62 -20.42 -1.01
CA THR A 59 5.36 -20.16 -0.29
C THR A 59 5.60 -20.26 1.21
N ILE A 60 5.20 -19.21 1.94
CA ILE A 60 5.15 -19.20 3.41
C ILE A 60 3.68 -19.13 3.82
N SER A 61 3.24 -20.09 4.63
CA SER A 61 1.87 -20.13 5.14
C SER A 61 1.87 -20.41 6.63
N SER A 62 0.94 -19.76 7.34
CA SER A 62 0.70 -19.93 8.76
C SER A 62 -0.79 -20.07 8.99
N ALA A 63 -1.19 -20.85 9.98
CA ALA A 63 -2.59 -21.00 10.35
C ALA A 63 -3.17 -19.73 10.98
N GLU A 64 -2.33 -18.88 11.59
CA GLU A 64 -2.77 -17.71 12.36
C GLU A 64 -1.96 -16.46 12.00
N GLU A 65 -0.64 -16.48 12.21
CA GLU A 65 0.19 -15.26 12.12
C GLU A 65 1.60 -15.54 11.59
N VAL A 66 2.16 -14.57 10.86
CA VAL A 66 3.58 -14.51 10.48
C VAL A 66 4.13 -13.16 10.95
N ASN A 67 5.18 -13.20 11.79
CA ASN A 67 5.86 -12.00 12.30
C ASN A 67 7.26 -11.88 11.68
N VAL A 68 7.63 -10.68 11.22
CA VAL A 68 8.97 -10.37 10.69
C VAL A 68 9.59 -9.24 11.50
N ASN A 69 10.44 -9.59 12.48
CA ASN A 69 11.12 -8.64 13.36
C ASN A 69 12.60 -8.59 13.03
N THR A 70 13.06 -7.47 12.48
CA THR A 70 14.46 -7.30 12.04
C THR A 70 14.84 -5.84 12.04
N LYS A 71 16.15 -5.55 11.95
CA LYS A 71 16.67 -4.19 11.80
C LYS A 71 16.30 -3.58 10.44
N ASN A 72 16.38 -4.36 9.36
CA ASN A 72 16.13 -3.91 7.99
C ASN A 72 15.38 -4.99 7.19
N VAL A 73 14.46 -4.56 6.32
CA VAL A 73 13.79 -5.40 5.31
C VAL A 73 13.95 -4.73 3.95
N ASN A 74 14.37 -5.47 2.93
CA ASN A 74 14.41 -5.01 1.54
C ASN A 74 13.57 -5.96 0.67
N ILE A 75 12.68 -5.43 -0.15
CA ILE A 75 11.84 -6.22 -1.07
C ILE A 75 11.96 -5.60 -2.46
N ASN A 76 12.45 -6.37 -3.42
CA ASN A 76 12.60 -5.94 -4.81
C ASN A 76 11.86 -6.94 -5.71
N ALA A 77 10.94 -6.44 -6.52
CA ALA A 77 10.22 -7.22 -7.54
C ALA A 77 10.46 -6.55 -8.90
N SER A 78 10.89 -7.32 -9.91
CA SER A 78 11.17 -6.79 -11.26
C SER A 78 9.92 -6.55 -12.09
N GLU A 79 8.82 -7.19 -11.72
CA GLU A 79 7.54 -7.07 -12.40
C GLU A 79 6.47 -6.50 -11.46
N ASN A 80 5.88 -7.34 -10.61
CA ASN A 80 4.68 -6.99 -9.85
C ASN A 80 4.84 -7.28 -8.36
N MET A 81 4.20 -6.46 -7.53
CA MET A 81 3.98 -6.71 -6.11
C MET A 81 2.49 -6.55 -5.81
N ASN A 82 1.86 -7.59 -5.26
CA ASN A 82 0.45 -7.59 -4.89
C ASN A 82 0.29 -7.75 -3.37
N VAL A 83 -0.48 -6.87 -2.73
CA VAL A 83 -0.77 -6.91 -1.30
C VAL A 83 -2.29 -6.95 -1.12
N ASN A 84 -2.81 -8.09 -0.63
CA ASN A 84 -4.24 -8.30 -0.42
C ASN A 84 -4.51 -8.48 1.08
N VAL A 85 -5.43 -7.67 1.62
CA VAL A 85 -5.76 -7.68 3.06
C VAL A 85 -7.28 -7.77 3.22
N GLY A 86 -7.76 -8.78 3.96
CA GLY A 86 -9.19 -9.03 4.12
C GLY A 86 -9.92 -8.13 5.12
N LYS A 87 -9.18 -7.40 5.97
CA LYS A 87 -9.75 -6.48 6.97
C LYS A 87 -8.98 -5.15 6.98
N ASN A 88 -8.03 -5.00 7.90
CA ASN A 88 -7.36 -3.73 8.16
C ASN A 88 -5.91 -3.74 7.66
N PHE A 89 -5.51 -2.71 6.92
CA PHE A 89 -4.10 -2.44 6.59
C PHE A 89 -3.63 -1.20 7.34
N THR A 90 -2.59 -1.35 8.16
CA THR A 90 -2.01 -0.26 8.96
C THR A 90 -0.53 -0.13 8.64
N MET A 91 -0.10 1.09 8.29
CA MET A 91 1.31 1.42 8.07
C MET A 91 1.69 2.58 9.00
N GLN A 92 2.69 2.35 9.86
CA GLN A 92 3.25 3.36 10.74
C GLN A 92 4.75 3.48 10.46
N VAL A 93 5.22 4.70 10.23
CA VAL A 93 6.61 5.02 9.91
C VAL A 93 7.09 6.05 10.92
N GLY A 94 8.20 5.78 11.61
CA GLY A 94 8.70 6.64 12.69
C GLY A 94 9.38 7.91 12.20
N GLU A 95 9.88 7.92 10.97
CA GLU A 95 10.58 9.05 10.35
C GLU A 95 9.92 9.39 9.00
N GLN A 96 10.53 9.01 7.88
CA GLN A 96 10.10 9.42 6.54
C GLN A 96 9.45 8.27 5.75
N SER A 97 8.34 8.56 5.08
CA SER A 97 7.78 7.73 4.01
C SER A 97 7.90 8.45 2.67
N SER A 98 8.34 7.76 1.62
CA SER A 98 8.42 8.29 0.25
C SER A 98 7.86 7.27 -0.73
N VAL A 99 6.99 7.72 -1.62
CA VAL A 99 6.38 6.89 -2.66
C VAL A 99 6.65 7.57 -4.00
N ASN A 100 7.34 6.86 -4.89
CA ASN A 100 7.65 7.34 -6.24
C ASN A 100 7.01 6.39 -7.25
N ILE A 101 6.11 6.92 -8.08
CA ILE A 101 5.38 6.16 -9.09
C ILE A 101 5.77 6.74 -10.45
N GLY A 102 6.29 5.91 -11.34
CA GLY A 102 6.85 6.37 -12.62
C GLY A 102 5.83 6.65 -13.71
N GLN A 103 4.59 6.18 -13.53
CA GLN A 103 3.47 6.37 -14.46
C GLN A 103 2.23 6.78 -13.65
N ASP A 104 1.18 5.98 -13.68
CA ASP A 104 -0.12 6.33 -13.11
C ASP A 104 -0.31 5.83 -11.67
N SER A 105 -1.07 6.59 -10.90
CA SER A 105 -1.54 6.21 -9.56
C SER A 105 -3.05 6.39 -9.49
N SER A 106 -3.73 5.46 -8.81
CA SER A 106 -5.17 5.57 -8.54
C SER A 106 -5.45 5.20 -7.09
N LEU A 107 -6.35 5.95 -6.46
CA LEU A 107 -6.81 5.72 -5.10
C LEU A 107 -8.34 5.76 -5.09
N SER A 108 -8.96 4.65 -4.71
CA SER A 108 -10.41 4.55 -4.55
C SER A 108 -10.74 4.24 -3.10
N ILE A 109 -11.62 5.05 -2.51
CA ILE A 109 -12.07 4.92 -1.12
C ILE A 109 -13.59 4.95 -1.15
N ASN A 110 -14.22 3.81 -0.86
CA ASN A 110 -15.69 3.72 -0.82
C ASN A 110 -16.29 4.35 0.43
N GLY A 111 -15.49 4.48 1.50
CA GLY A 111 -15.86 5.15 2.75
C GLY A 111 -15.36 6.59 2.83
N SER A 112 -15.02 7.03 4.03
CA SER A 112 -14.45 8.36 4.28
C SER A 112 -12.92 8.37 4.15
N SER A 113 -12.38 9.51 3.72
CA SER A 113 -10.95 9.81 3.78
C SER A 113 -10.70 11.00 4.71
N VAL A 114 -9.65 10.91 5.53
CA VAL A 114 -9.20 12.00 6.41
C VAL A 114 -7.70 12.16 6.21
N LEU A 115 -7.27 13.38 5.91
CA LEU A 115 -5.87 13.76 5.78
C LEU A 115 -5.56 14.83 6.84
N SER A 116 -4.58 14.57 7.69
CA SER A 116 -4.10 15.51 8.71
C SER A 116 -2.62 15.75 8.53
N ILE A 117 -2.25 17.01 8.27
CA ILE A 117 -0.88 17.48 8.09
C ILE A 117 -0.65 18.55 9.16
N MET A 118 0.37 18.33 10.00
CA MET A 118 0.62 19.17 11.18
C MET A 118 1.48 20.40 10.86
N GLU A 119 2.27 20.31 9.79
CA GLU A 119 3.14 21.38 9.31
C GLU A 119 2.67 21.83 7.92
N ASP A 120 3.53 21.72 6.91
CA ASP A 120 3.27 22.24 5.58
C ASP A 120 2.75 21.17 4.61
N ALA A 121 1.83 21.59 3.75
CA ALA A 121 1.35 20.81 2.61
C ALA A 121 1.67 21.54 1.31
N LYS A 122 2.39 20.87 0.40
CA LYS A 122 2.70 21.39 -0.94
C LYS A 122 2.20 20.40 -1.99
N SER A 123 1.39 20.90 -2.92
CA SER A 123 0.95 20.16 -4.11
C SER A 123 1.40 20.91 -5.35
N SER A 124 1.89 20.18 -6.35
CA SER A 124 2.31 20.73 -7.64
C SER A 124 1.80 19.82 -8.74
N ILE A 125 0.95 20.36 -9.61
CA ILE A 125 0.36 19.65 -10.75
C ILE A 125 0.85 20.39 -11.99
N SER A 126 1.57 19.69 -12.86
CA SER A 126 2.09 20.26 -14.12
C SER A 126 1.08 20.21 -15.27
N GLY A 127 0.12 19.28 -15.20
CA GLY A 127 -1.02 19.20 -16.10
C GLY A 127 -2.28 19.76 -15.47
N ASP A 128 -3.42 19.22 -15.87
CA ASP A 128 -4.73 19.69 -15.42
C ASP A 128 -5.12 19.11 -14.06
N GLN A 129 -5.88 19.89 -13.29
CA GLN A 129 -6.51 19.45 -12.06
C GLN A 129 -8.02 19.63 -12.17
N THR A 130 -8.78 18.56 -11.91
CA THR A 130 -10.25 18.60 -11.81
C THR A 130 -10.67 18.09 -10.44
N THR A 131 -11.53 18.85 -9.75
CA THR A 131 -12.08 18.49 -8.44
C THR A 131 -13.60 18.54 -8.50
N ASN A 132 -14.25 17.37 -8.44
CA ASN A 132 -15.70 17.26 -8.40
C ASN A 132 -16.16 16.99 -6.97
N ILE A 133 -17.04 17.85 -6.44
CA ILE A 133 -17.61 17.69 -5.11
C ILE A 133 -19.13 17.73 -5.24
N TYR A 134 -19.75 16.59 -4.99
CA TYR A 134 -21.22 16.46 -5.05
C TYR A 134 -21.92 16.89 -3.74
N GLY A 135 -21.15 16.96 -2.64
CA GLY A 135 -21.61 17.49 -1.37
C GLY A 135 -21.15 18.95 -1.17
N ASN A 136 -20.95 19.33 0.10
CA ASN A 136 -20.48 20.67 0.44
C ASN A 136 -18.95 20.72 0.48
N MET A 137 -18.35 21.81 -0.03
CA MET A 137 -16.96 22.17 0.21
C MET A 137 -16.90 23.26 1.30
N ASN A 138 -16.13 23.01 2.38
CA ASN A 138 -15.86 24.01 3.41
C ASN A 138 -14.36 24.31 3.43
N LEU A 139 -13.98 25.57 3.23
CA LEU A 139 -12.59 26.04 3.29
C LEU A 139 -12.45 27.08 4.40
N SER A 140 -11.62 26.78 5.39
CA SER A 140 -11.27 27.70 6.48
C SER A 140 -9.77 27.92 6.47
N VAL A 141 -9.34 29.18 6.37
CA VAL A 141 -7.93 29.57 6.35
C VAL A 141 -7.74 30.70 7.36
N MET A 142 -6.90 30.47 8.36
CA MET A 142 -6.73 31.39 9.49
C MET A 142 -5.89 32.62 9.17
N LYS A 143 -5.04 32.54 8.14
CA LYS A 143 -4.16 33.64 7.72
C LYS A 143 -4.67 34.25 6.42
N SER A 144 -4.14 33.80 5.28
CA SER A 144 -4.49 34.37 3.98
C SER A 144 -4.60 33.30 2.91
N ILE A 145 -5.43 33.58 1.92
CA ILE A 145 -5.49 32.86 0.65
C ILE A 145 -4.93 33.80 -0.42
N LYS A 146 -4.01 33.29 -1.22
CA LYS A 146 -3.48 33.98 -2.39
C LYS A 146 -3.66 33.09 -3.61
N THR A 147 -4.48 33.56 -4.56
CA THR A 147 -4.71 32.88 -5.83
C THR A 147 -4.14 33.74 -6.95
N LYS A 148 -3.33 33.16 -7.83
CA LYS A 148 -2.85 33.79 -9.05
C LYS A 148 -3.32 32.95 -10.23
N ILE A 149 -4.05 33.57 -11.14
CA ILE A 149 -4.59 32.95 -12.34
C ILE A 149 -4.05 33.77 -13.51
N SER A 150 -3.41 33.11 -14.46
CA SER A 150 -2.75 33.78 -15.58
C SER A 150 -3.71 34.07 -16.73
N GLU A 151 -4.80 33.31 -16.80
CA GLU A 151 -5.86 33.43 -17.78
C GLU A 151 -7.18 33.74 -17.05
N ASP A 152 -8.28 33.16 -17.51
CA ASP A 152 -9.60 33.45 -16.99
C ASP A 152 -9.90 32.71 -15.69
N SER A 153 -10.73 33.34 -14.87
CA SER A 153 -11.32 32.73 -13.68
C SER A 153 -12.83 32.96 -13.69
N THR A 154 -13.60 31.88 -13.57
CA THR A 154 -15.06 31.91 -13.58
C THR A 154 -15.60 31.34 -12.27
N TYR A 155 -16.52 32.07 -11.65
CA TYR A 155 -17.25 31.63 -10.46
C TYR A 155 -18.75 31.72 -10.76
N GLU A 156 -19.38 30.58 -11.00
CA GLU A 156 -20.82 30.51 -11.27
C GLU A 156 -21.55 29.94 -10.05
N SER A 157 -22.65 30.60 -9.66
CA SER A 157 -23.53 30.16 -8.59
C SER A 157 -24.97 30.36 -9.03
N TYR A 158 -25.77 29.30 -8.97
CA TYR A 158 -27.21 29.36 -9.24
C TYR A 158 -28.01 29.92 -8.06
N GLY A 159 -27.39 29.96 -6.87
CA GLY A 159 -27.97 30.51 -5.66
C GLY A 159 -27.42 31.90 -5.33
N VAL A 160 -27.56 32.28 -4.06
CA VAL A 160 -26.99 33.54 -3.57
C VAL A 160 -25.48 33.36 -3.35
N THR A 161 -24.70 34.26 -3.94
CA THR A 161 -23.28 34.44 -3.60
C THR A 161 -23.15 35.53 -2.56
N THR A 162 -22.58 35.20 -1.39
CA THR A 162 -22.30 36.17 -0.31
C THR A 162 -20.80 36.36 -0.17
N ILE A 163 -20.33 37.60 -0.30
CA ILE A 163 -18.94 37.99 -0.04
C ILE A 163 -18.95 39.01 1.09
N THR A 164 -18.29 38.69 2.21
CA THR A 164 -18.24 39.55 3.40
C THR A 164 -16.80 39.90 3.73
N SER A 165 -16.53 41.19 3.95
CA SER A 165 -15.27 41.69 4.53
C SER A 165 -15.58 42.49 5.80
N GLN A 166 -14.75 42.33 6.84
CA GLN A 166 -14.91 43.09 8.09
C GLN A 166 -14.38 44.53 7.96
N ASP A 167 -13.32 44.69 7.17
CA ASP A 167 -12.71 45.98 6.87
C ASP A 167 -13.10 46.41 5.45
N ASN A 168 -12.17 46.29 4.50
CA ASN A 168 -12.35 46.74 3.12
C ASN A 168 -12.50 45.54 2.17
N LEU A 169 -13.35 45.70 1.15
CA LEU A 169 -13.38 44.84 -0.02
C LEU A 169 -12.86 45.63 -1.22
N TYR A 170 -11.71 45.24 -1.76
CA TYR A 170 -11.11 45.88 -2.94
C TYR A 170 -11.34 45.04 -4.19
N LEU A 171 -11.98 45.64 -5.19
CA LEU A 171 -12.10 45.11 -6.55
C LEU A 171 -11.43 46.10 -7.48
N LYS A 172 -10.43 45.66 -8.24
CA LYS A 172 -9.65 46.51 -9.14
C LYS A 172 -9.51 45.81 -10.49
N SER A 173 -9.76 46.56 -11.55
CA SER A 173 -9.55 46.16 -12.94
C SER A 173 -8.70 47.22 -13.63
N SER A 174 -7.88 46.84 -14.60
CA SER A 174 -7.20 47.78 -15.49
C SER A 174 -8.13 48.37 -16.55
N THR A 175 -9.30 47.75 -16.74
CA THR A 175 -10.36 48.19 -17.63
C THR A 175 -11.63 48.44 -16.82
N ASN A 176 -12.61 47.54 -16.88
CA ASN A 176 -13.94 47.72 -16.30
C ASN A 176 -14.20 46.70 -15.20
N VAL A 177 -15.06 47.10 -14.24
CA VAL A 177 -15.75 46.20 -13.31
C VAL A 177 -17.23 46.42 -13.55
N ASP A 178 -17.86 45.49 -14.26
CA ASP A 178 -19.27 45.60 -14.64
C ASP A 178 -20.14 44.83 -13.64
N ILE A 179 -21.17 45.50 -13.13
CA ILE A 179 -22.21 44.89 -12.29
C ILE A 179 -23.51 45.11 -13.02
N ALA A 180 -23.98 44.05 -13.69
CA ALA A 180 -25.19 44.09 -14.50
C ALA A 180 -26.13 42.97 -14.05
N LYS A 181 -27.42 43.19 -14.29
CA LYS A 181 -28.43 42.13 -14.20
C LYS A 181 -28.51 41.48 -15.59
N GLU A 182 -28.43 40.15 -15.64
CA GLU A 182 -28.82 39.40 -16.86
C GLU A 182 -30.31 39.56 -17.17
#